data_AF-A0A2V9UVP3-F1
#
_entry.id   AF-A0A2V9UVP3-F1
#
_cell.length_a   1.000
_cell.length_b   1.000
_cell.length_c   1.000
_cell.angle_alpha   90.00
_cell.angle_beta   90.00
_cell.angle_gamma   90.00
#
_symmetry.space_group_name_H-M   'P 1'
#
loop_
_entity.id
_entity.type
_entity.pdbx_description
1 polymer ?
#
loop_
_entity_poly.entity_id
_entity_poly.type
_entity_poly.pdbx_seq_one_letter_code
_entity_poly.pdbx_strand_id
1 'polypeptide(L)' 'MVKNHASLEKRVYTVPVDLDKCVAKLKLESMGIEIDRLRPEQEEYLASWNEGT' A
#
# COMPACT_ATOMS: atom_id res chain seq x y z
N MET A 1 -9.23 -24.64 -9.69
CA MET A 1 -10.16 -24.12 -8.66
C MET A 1 -9.50 -22.96 -7.92
N VAL A 2 -10.25 -21.93 -7.53
CA VAL A 2 -9.75 -20.75 -6.81
C VAL A 2 -9.77 -21.03 -5.30
N LYS A 3 -8.68 -20.71 -4.58
CA LYS A 3 -8.44 -21.19 -3.20
C LYS A 3 -9.53 -20.86 -2.17
N ASN A 4 -10.12 -19.66 -2.24
CA ASN A 4 -11.05 -19.16 -1.21
C ASN A 4 -12.51 -19.12 -1.68
N HIS A 5 -12.88 -19.84 -2.76
CA HIS A 5 -14.21 -19.69 -3.35
C HIS A 5 -15.37 -19.99 -2.37
N ALA A 6 -15.15 -20.89 -1.40
CA ALA A 6 -16.20 -21.37 -0.50
C ALA A 6 -16.53 -20.36 0.61
N SER A 7 -15.61 -19.45 0.92
CA SER A 7 -15.77 -18.42 1.96
C SER A 7 -16.25 -17.08 1.41
N LEU A 8 -16.49 -16.97 0.10
CA LEU A 8 -16.93 -15.73 -0.54
C LEU A 8 -18.46 -15.73 -0.71
N GLU A 9 -19.09 -14.68 -0.21
CA GLU A 9 -20.50 -14.39 -0.37
C GLU A 9 -20.77 -13.74 -1.73
N LYS A 10 -22.05 -13.67 -2.13
CA LYS A 10 -22.48 -12.96 -3.34
C LYS A 10 -22.48 -11.45 -3.11
N ARG A 11 -21.28 -10.87 -3.05
CA ARG A 11 -21.07 -9.43 -2.90
C ARG A 11 -19.84 -8.96 -3.68
N VAL A 12 -19.71 -7.65 -3.85
CA VAL A 12 -18.51 -7.03 -4.41
C VAL A 12 -17.48 -6.88 -3.29
N TYR A 13 -16.27 -7.38 -3.51
CA TYR A 13 -15.15 -7.24 -2.60
C TYR A 13 -14.17 -6.21 -3.16
N THR A 14 -13.73 -5.29 -2.32
CA THR A 14 -12.60 -4.43 -2.64
C THR A 14 -11.30 -5.22 -2.50
N VAL A 15 -10.30 -4.85 -3.30
CA VAL A 15 -8.95 -5.38 -3.13
C VAL A 15 -8.37 -4.81 -1.83
N PRO A 16 -7.78 -5.65 -0.96
CA PRO A 16 -7.04 -5.17 0.21
C PRO A 16 -5.96 -4.17 -0.20
N VAL A 17 -5.85 -3.06 0.54
CA VAL A 17 -4.93 -1.95 0.22
C VAL A 17 -3.48 -2.40 0.11
N ASP A 18 -3.05 -3.35 0.95
CA ASP A 18 -1.67 -3.85 0.90
C ASP A 18 -1.37 -4.59 -0.40
N LEU A 19 -2.34 -5.35 -0.93
CA LEU A 19 -2.19 -6.03 -2.23
C LEU A 19 -2.12 -5.02 -3.37
N ASP A 20 -2.94 -3.98 -3.32
CA ASP A 20 -2.91 -2.90 -4.32
C ASP A 20 -1.55 -2.17 -4.33
N LYS A 21 -1.03 -1.83 -3.13
CA LYS A 21 0.31 -1.27 -2.95
C LYS A 21 1.41 -2.20 -3.47
N CYS A 22 1.29 -3.51 -3.23
CA CYS A 22 2.25 -4.49 -3.76
C CYS A 22 2.29 -4.47 -5.29
N VAL A 23 1.13 -4.46 -5.95
CA VAL A 23 1.05 -4.40 -7.42
C VAL A 23 1.64 -3.09 -7.95
N ALA A 24 1.31 -1.96 -7.33
CA ALA A 24 1.87 -0.65 -7.69
C ALA A 24 3.41 -0.64 -7.57
N LYS A 25 3.95 -1.17 -6.47
CA LYS A 25 5.40 -1.28 -6.26
C LYS A 25 6.08 -2.13 -7.34
N LEU A 26 5.54 -3.32 -7.64
CA LEU A 26 6.07 -4.19 -8.71
C LEU A 26 6.06 -3.49 -10.07
N LYS A 27 5.04 -2.67 -10.36
CA LYS A 27 4.97 -1.91 -11.60
C LYS A 27 6.07 -0.86 -11.67
N LEU A 28 6.29 -0.10 -10.60
CA LEU A 28 7.37 0.90 -10.53
C LEU A 28 8.74 0.24 -10.70
N GLU A 29 8.98 -0.89 -10.02
CA GLU A 29 10.22 -1.67 -10.15
C GLU A 29 10.44 -2.14 -11.60
N SER A 30 9.39 -2.62 -12.28
CA SER A 30 9.48 -3.04 -13.70
C SER A 30 9.82 -1.89 -14.65
N MET A 31 9.59 -0.65 -14.22
CA MET A 31 9.91 0.57 -14.96
C MET A 31 11.26 1.17 -14.55
N GLY A 32 11.98 0.55 -13.62
CA GLY A 32 13.23 1.08 -13.07
C GLY A 32 13.02 2.30 -12.17
N ILE A 33 11.81 2.48 -11.60
CA ILE A 33 11.48 3.58 -10.70
C ILE A 33 11.59 3.09 -9.26
N GLU A 34 12.44 3.74 -8.47
CA GLU A 34 12.61 3.47 -7.04
C GLU A 34 11.79 4.44 -6.19
N ILE A 35 11.26 3.95 -5.07
CA ILE A 35 10.62 4.77 -4.03
C ILE A 35 11.69 5.06 -2.98
N ASP A 36 11.95 6.34 -2.72
CA ASP A 36 12.88 6.77 -1.69
C ASP A 36 12.34 6.47 -0.28
N ARG A 37 13.25 6.52 0.70
CA ARG A 37 12.90 6.33 2.11
C ARG A 37 13.13 7.64 2.85
N LEU A 38 12.21 7.95 3.75
CA LEU A 38 12.36 9.07 4.66
C LEU A 38 13.61 8.85 5.51
N ARG A 39 14.40 9.92 5.69
CA ARG A 39 15.45 9.96 6.70
C ARG A 39 14.81 10.06 8.09
N PRO A 40 15.48 9.60 9.16
CA PRO A 40 14.95 9.67 10.52
C PRO A 40 14.45 11.08 10.90
N GLU A 41 15.19 12.12 10.52
CA GLU A 41 14.81 13.53 10.75
C GLU A 41 13.51 13.92 10.01
N GLN A 42 13.26 13.37 8.83
CA GLN A 42 12.02 13.62 8.06
C GLN A 42 10.83 12.88 8.68
N GLU A 43 11.04 11.68 9.19
CA GLU A 43 10.01 10.94 9.95
C GLU A 43 9.66 11.67 11.25
N GLU A 44 10.66 12.13 11.99
CA GLU A 44 10.49 12.92 13.21
C GLU A 44 9.76 14.23 12.92
N TYR A 45 10.15 14.95 11.87
CA TYR A 45 9.47 16.16 11.43
C TYR A 45 7.98 15.90 11.14
N LEU A 46 7.67 14.86 10.35
CA LEU A 46 6.29 14.49 10.00
C LEU A 46 5.47 14.06 11.23
N ALA A 47 6.07 13.32 12.16
CA ALA A 47 5.40 12.87 13.38
C ALA A 47 5.20 14.01 14.41
N SER A 48 6.10 15.01 14.40
CA SER A 48 6.03 16.18 15.28
C SER A 48 4.98 17.21 14.85
N TRP A 49 4.48 17.11 13.60
CA TRP A 49 3.49 18.05 13.09
C TRP A 49 2.11 17.76 13.69
N ASN A 50 1.73 18.56 14.68
CA ASN A 50 0.48 18.46 15.43
C ASN A 50 -0.48 19.64 15.15
N GLU A 51 -0.37 20.27 13.97
CA GLU A 51 -1.37 21.25 13.53
C GLU A 51 -2.48 20.53 12.77
N GLY A 52 -3.62 20.41 13.45
CA GLY A 52 -4.80 19.71 12.97
C GLY A 52 -5.46 20.36 11.76
N THR A 53 -5.99 19.50 10.91
CA THR A 53 -7.19 19.74 10.10
C THR A 53 -8.25 18.73 10.50
#